data_AF-F8PKZ2-F1
#
_entry.id   AF-F8PKZ2-F1
#
_cell.length_a   1.000
_cell.length_b   1.000
_cell.length_c   1.000
_cell.angle_alpha   90.00
_cell.angle_beta   90.00
_cell.angle_gamma   90.00
#
_symmetry.space_group_name_H-M   'P 1'
#
loop_
_entity.id
_entity.type
_entity.pdbx_description
1 polymer ?
#
loop_
_entity_poly.entity_id
_entity_poly.type
_entity_poly.pdbx_seq_one_letter_code
_entity_poly.pdbx_strand_id
1 'polypeptide(L)'
;QAHLPKGAALSPVIIATDKTQLTQFSDSKSAYPVYLTLGNIPHAIQWRPSQHACILIGYLSVSKIIGMQLTSREKSSRVQRLFHESMKIILDPLKKAGRDRIEVVGGDGAVRKVYPVLACYVANYPEQCLVTCSRYGTCPKCKQPPEE
;
A
#
# COMPACT_ATOMS: atom_id res chain seq x y z
N GLN A 1 8.39 2.61 21.01
CA GLN A 1 9.82 2.22 20.92
C GLN A 1 10.26 1.22 22.03
N ALA A 2 9.45 1.00 23.08
CA ALA A 2 9.84 0.24 24.27
C ALA A 2 10.00 -1.30 24.13
N HIS A 3 9.73 -1.89 22.96
CA HIS A 3 9.76 -3.36 22.77
C HIS A 3 10.86 -3.85 21.81
N LEU A 4 11.71 -2.96 21.30
CA LEU A 4 12.80 -3.35 20.41
C LEU A 4 14.04 -3.75 21.22
N PRO A 5 14.78 -4.78 20.81
CA PRO A 5 16.02 -5.15 21.47
C PRO A 5 17.02 -3.99 21.40
N LYS A 6 17.87 -3.86 22.43
CA LYS A 6 18.88 -2.79 22.50
C LYS A 6 19.75 -2.81 21.24
N GLY A 7 19.89 -1.65 20.59
CA GLY A 7 20.68 -1.49 19.36
C GLY A 7 19.93 -1.79 18.06
N ALA A 8 18.64 -2.13 18.10
CA ALA A 8 17.81 -2.25 16.91
C ALA A 8 17.12 -0.93 16.52
N ALA A 9 16.98 -0.70 15.22
CA ALA A 9 16.27 0.44 14.67
C ALA A 9 14.89 0.03 14.12
N LEU A 10 13.91 0.90 14.29
CA LEU A 10 12.61 0.76 13.62
C LEU A 10 12.66 1.47 12.26
N SER A 11 12.16 0.82 11.22
CA SER A 11 11.99 1.45 9.91
C SER A 11 10.50 1.51 9.55
N PRO A 12 9.82 2.64 9.79
CA PRO A 12 8.43 2.79 9.36
C PRO A 12 8.36 2.73 7.84
N VAL A 13 7.52 1.85 7.32
CA VAL A 13 7.22 1.70 5.89
C VAL A 13 5.89 2.37 5.61
N ILE A 14 5.85 3.20 4.58
CA ILE A 14 4.65 3.88 4.11
C ILE A 14 4.34 3.33 2.73
N ILE A 15 3.09 2.90 2.54
CA ILE A 15 2.59 2.42 1.25
C ILE A 15 1.66 3.47 0.67
N ALA A 16 1.72 3.67 -0.63
CA ALA A 16 0.73 4.47 -1.34
C ALA A 16 0.22 3.71 -2.57
N THR A 17 -1.06 3.87 -2.87
CA THR A 17 -1.65 3.42 -4.13
C THR A 17 -2.45 4.54 -4.76
N ASP A 18 -2.28 4.71 -6.05
CA ASP A 18 -3.04 5.66 -6.85
C ASP A 18 -3.48 4.95 -8.13
N LYS A 19 -4.77 4.99 -8.46
CA LYS A 19 -5.28 4.32 -9.66
C LYS A 19 -4.77 5.05 -10.90
N THR A 20 -3.97 4.38 -11.72
CA THR A 20 -3.48 4.97 -12.97
C THR A 20 -4.06 4.26 -14.19
N GLN A 21 -4.39 5.05 -15.20
CA GLN A 21 -4.70 4.52 -16.54
C GLN A 21 -3.39 4.21 -17.25
N LEU A 22 -3.20 2.96 -17.66
CA LEU A 22 -2.00 2.50 -18.35
C LEU A 22 -2.02 2.82 -19.85
N THR A 23 -3.20 2.91 -20.47
CA THR A 23 -3.37 3.22 -21.89
C THR A 23 -4.51 4.21 -22.10
N GLN A 24 -4.28 5.26 -22.91
CA GLN A 24 -5.28 6.29 -23.22
C GLN A 24 -6.03 6.03 -24.54
N PHE A 25 -5.46 5.22 -25.44
CA PHE A 25 -5.91 5.15 -26.85
C PHE A 25 -6.38 3.76 -27.32
N SER A 26 -6.11 2.68 -26.59
CA SER A 26 -6.57 1.34 -26.95
C SER A 26 -6.75 0.49 -25.69
N ASP A 27 -7.97 -0.05 -25.56
CA ASP A 27 -8.44 -0.90 -24.47
C ASP A 27 -8.05 -0.39 -23.07
N SER A 28 -8.90 0.42 -22.45
CA SER A 28 -8.69 1.06 -21.14
C SER A 28 -8.22 0.08 -20.04
N LYS A 29 -6.91 -0.14 -19.98
CA LYS A 29 -6.24 -0.95 -18.96
C LYS A 29 -5.89 0.01 -17.84
N SER A 30 -6.40 -0.26 -16.65
CA SER A 30 -6.03 0.46 -15.43
C SER A 30 -5.37 -0.49 -14.46
N ALA A 31 -4.44 0.04 -13.68
CA ALA A 31 -3.78 -0.69 -12.61
C ALA A 31 -3.68 0.22 -11.38
N TYR A 32 -3.55 -0.40 -10.21
CA TYR A 32 -3.08 0.33 -9.03
C TYR A 32 -1.58 0.04 -8.86
N PRO A 33 -0.68 0.94 -9.26
CA PRO A 33 0.69 0.91 -8.79
C PRO A 33 0.71 0.97 -7.25
N VAL A 34 1.51 0.10 -6.65
CA VAL A 34 1.79 0.07 -5.21
C VAL A 34 3.18 0.65 -5.00
N TYR A 35 3.24 1.80 -4.35
CA TYR A 35 4.47 2.48 -4.01
C TYR A 35 4.86 2.22 -2.56
N LEU A 36 6.16 2.20 -2.29
CA LEU A 36 6.75 2.04 -0.98
C LEU A 36 7.78 3.15 -0.74
N THR A 37 7.69 3.77 0.43
CA THR A 37 8.72 4.68 0.96
C THR A 37 8.99 4.40 2.43
N LEU A 38 10.11 4.93 2.95
CA LEU A 38 10.47 4.82 4.35
C LEU A 38 10.15 6.13 5.07
N GLY A 39 9.45 6.03 6.20
CA GLY A 39 9.10 7.18 7.05
C GLY A 39 10.30 7.80 7.77
N ASN A 40 11.47 7.15 7.77
CA ASN A 40 12.72 7.73 8.27
C ASN A 40 13.36 8.70 7.26
N ILE A 41 12.88 8.76 6.02
CA ILE A 41 13.35 9.71 5.01
C ILE A 41 12.63 11.04 5.22
N PRO A 42 13.36 12.18 5.26
CA PRO A 42 12.73 13.49 5.34
C PRO A 42 11.70 13.72 4.22
N HIS A 43 10.56 14.31 4.56
CA HIS A 43 9.48 14.60 3.61
C HIS A 43 9.97 15.34 2.35
N ALA A 44 10.86 16.32 2.52
CA ALA A 44 11.43 17.08 1.40
C ALA A 44 12.19 16.21 0.38
N ILE A 45 12.66 15.03 0.77
CA ILE A 45 13.35 14.05 -0.08
C ILE A 45 12.36 13.03 -0.66
N GLN A 46 11.33 12.63 0.11
CA GLN A 46 10.30 11.68 -0.35
C GLN A 46 9.59 12.13 -1.63
N TRP A 47 9.37 13.43 -1.80
CA TRP A 47 8.67 14.00 -2.95
C TRP A 47 9.59 14.46 -4.08
N ARG A 48 10.87 14.09 -4.05
CA ARG A 48 11.82 14.37 -5.14
C ARG A 48 12.01 13.11 -5.98
N PRO A 49 11.48 13.06 -7.22
CA PRO A 49 11.59 11.88 -8.08
C PRO A 49 13.04 11.47 -8.34
N SER A 50 13.96 12.44 -8.42
CA SER A 50 15.38 12.22 -8.67
C SER A 50 16.13 11.56 -7.51
N GLN A 51 15.54 11.49 -6.32
CA GLN A 51 16.18 10.94 -5.13
C GLN A 51 15.80 9.47 -4.87
N HIS A 52 14.94 8.88 -5.70
CA HIS A 52 14.52 7.47 -5.62
C HIS A 52 14.06 7.03 -4.22
N ALA A 53 13.56 7.97 -3.41
CA ALA A 53 13.09 7.73 -2.04
C ALA A 53 11.74 6.99 -2.00
N CYS A 54 11.08 6.87 -3.14
CA CYS A 54 9.84 6.13 -3.34
C CYS A 54 10.05 5.12 -4.46
N ILE A 55 9.75 3.85 -4.20
CA ILE A 55 9.92 2.75 -5.16
C ILE A 55 8.58 2.13 -5.48
N LEU A 56 8.41 1.67 -6.72
CA LEU A 56 7.25 0.89 -7.13
C LEU A 56 7.51 -0.59 -6.81
N ILE A 57 6.63 -1.22 -6.02
CA ILE A 57 6.77 -2.62 -5.59
C ILE A 57 5.79 -3.58 -6.29
N GLY A 58 4.83 -3.06 -7.05
CA GLY A 58 3.94 -3.90 -7.84
C GLY A 58 2.83 -3.14 -8.54
N TYR A 59 2.17 -3.81 -9.49
CA TYR A 59 0.95 -3.34 -10.13
C TYR A 59 -0.19 -4.30 -9.79
N LEU A 60 -1.29 -3.77 -9.24
CA LEU A 60 -2.50 -4.53 -9.02
C LEU A 60 -3.40 -4.42 -10.24
N SER A 61 -3.88 -5.57 -10.72
CA SER A 61 -4.80 -5.63 -11.84
C SER A 61 -6.17 -5.04 -11.45
N VAL A 62 -6.63 -4.05 -12.21
CA VAL A 62 -8.06 -3.69 -12.23
C VAL A 62 -8.73 -4.64 -13.21
N SER A 63 -8.89 -5.90 -12.82
CA SER A 63 -9.55 -6.87 -13.69
C SER A 63 -10.96 -6.35 -13.97
N LYS A 64 -11.23 -5.99 -15.24
CA LYS A 64 -12.60 -5.97 -15.74
C LYS A 64 -13.10 -7.40 -15.52
N ILE A 65 -13.97 -7.63 -14.53
CA ILE A 65 -14.60 -8.93 -14.31
C ILE A 65 -15.53 -9.15 -15.51
N ILE A 66 -14.93 -9.55 -16.63
CA ILE A 66 -15.57 -9.87 -17.90
C ILE A 66 -16.05 -11.31 -17.74
N GLY A 67 -17.37 -11.51 -17.66
CA GLY A 67 -17.93 -12.84 -17.91
C GLY A 67 -18.93 -13.42 -16.91
N MET A 68 -19.44 -12.70 -15.91
CA MET A 68 -20.52 -13.26 -15.08
C MET A 68 -21.63 -12.26 -14.87
N GLN A 69 -22.89 -12.71 -15.00
CA GLN A 69 -24.11 -11.99 -14.64
C GLN A 69 -24.16 -11.71 -13.13
N LEU A 70 -23.22 -10.92 -12.64
CA LEU A 70 -23.09 -10.55 -11.25
C LEU A 70 -23.67 -9.16 -11.05
N THR A 71 -24.34 -8.99 -9.92
CA THR A 71 -24.80 -7.69 -9.44
C THR A 71 -23.61 -6.74 -9.21
N SER A 72 -23.87 -5.44 -9.22
CA SER A 72 -22.83 -4.42 -8.95
C SER A 72 -22.12 -4.67 -7.60
N ARG A 73 -22.88 -5.12 -6.60
CA ARG A 73 -22.36 -5.45 -5.25
C ARG A 73 -21.38 -6.61 -5.29
N GLU A 74 -21.72 -7.71 -5.95
CA GLU A 74 -20.85 -8.88 -6.05
C GLU A 74 -19.56 -8.57 -6.80
N LYS A 75 -19.63 -7.76 -7.86
CA LYS A 75 -18.44 -7.28 -8.58
C LYS A 75 -17.53 -6.47 -7.64
N SER A 76 -18.09 -5.52 -6.89
CA SER A 76 -17.34 -4.70 -5.93
C SER A 76 -16.65 -5.56 -4.86
N SER A 77 -17.37 -6.51 -4.25
CA SER A 77 -16.81 -7.41 -3.24
C SER A 77 -15.71 -8.31 -3.79
N ARG A 78 -15.83 -8.81 -5.02
CA ARG A 78 -14.77 -9.61 -5.67
C ARG A 78 -13.52 -8.77 -5.96
N VAL A 79 -13.69 -7.54 -6.42
CA VAL A 79 -12.57 -6.60 -6.63
C VAL A 79 -11.86 -6.30 -5.31
N GLN A 80 -12.60 -6.00 -4.24
CA GLN A 80 -12.05 -5.81 -2.90
C GLN A 80 -11.25 -7.04 -2.44
N ARG A 81 -11.81 -8.24 -2.60
CA ARG A 81 -11.12 -9.48 -2.22
C ARG A 81 -9.83 -9.70 -3.01
N LEU A 82 -9.86 -9.50 -4.33
CA LEU A 82 -8.68 -9.61 -5.18
C LEU A 82 -7.60 -8.62 -4.78
N PHE A 83 -7.99 -7.37 -4.49
CA PHE A 83 -7.10 -6.33 -4.02
C PHE A 83 -6.41 -6.74 -2.71
N HIS A 84 -7.18 -7.20 -1.72
CA HIS A 84 -6.66 -7.60 -0.41
C HIS A 84 -5.76 -8.83 -0.45
N GLU A 85 -6.10 -9.85 -1.25
CA GLU A 85 -5.22 -11.02 -1.45
C GLU A 85 -3.93 -10.63 -2.17
N SER A 86 -4.00 -9.76 -3.17
CA SER A 86 -2.80 -9.27 -3.87
C SER A 86 -1.90 -8.45 -2.94
N MET A 87 -2.48 -7.54 -2.15
CA MET A 87 -1.74 -6.77 -1.13
C MET A 87 -1.14 -7.67 -0.05
N LYS A 88 -1.85 -8.74 0.34
CA LYS A 88 -1.32 -9.72 1.29
C LYS A 88 -0.07 -10.41 0.75
N ILE A 89 -0.06 -10.79 -0.54
CA ILE A 89 1.11 -11.39 -1.20
C ILE A 89 2.27 -10.38 -1.24
N ILE A 90 2.02 -9.15 -1.69
CA ILE A 90 3.04 -8.10 -1.80
C ILE A 90 3.68 -7.78 -0.44
N LEU A 91 2.88 -7.77 0.64
CA LEU A 91 3.33 -7.39 1.98
C LEU A 91 3.76 -8.57 2.87
N ASP A 92 3.67 -9.81 2.39
CA ASP A 92 4.13 -10.97 3.15
C ASP A 92 5.63 -10.89 3.52
N PRO A 93 6.54 -10.51 2.60
CA PRO A 93 7.95 -10.32 2.94
C PRO A 93 8.16 -9.24 4.01
N LEU A 94 7.35 -8.18 3.99
CA LEU A 94 7.41 -7.10 4.98
C LEU A 94 6.98 -7.60 6.37
N LYS A 95 5.95 -8.45 6.45
CA LYS A 95 5.52 -9.05 7.73
C LYS A 95 6.60 -9.94 8.33
N LYS A 96 7.25 -10.75 7.49
CA LYS A 96 8.37 -11.60 7.91
C LYS A 96 9.54 -10.74 8.40
N ALA A 97 9.96 -9.76 7.60
CA ALA A 97 11.03 -8.83 7.94
C ALA A 97 10.76 -8.03 9.23
N GLY A 98 9.50 -7.61 9.45
CA GLY A 98 9.09 -6.89 10.65
C GLY A 98 9.07 -7.74 11.92
N ARG A 99 9.00 -9.07 11.80
CA ARG A 99 9.12 -10.01 12.93
C ARG A 99 10.57 -10.44 13.16
N ASP A 100 11.22 -10.87 12.09
CA ASP A 100 12.52 -11.53 12.15
C ASP A 100 13.69 -10.54 12.15
N ARG A 101 13.44 -9.26 11.84
CA ARG A 101 14.42 -8.21 11.50
C ARG A 101 15.14 -8.46 10.17
N ILE A 102 15.73 -7.40 9.65
CA ILE A 102 16.68 -7.43 8.53
C ILE A 102 17.98 -6.77 8.95
N GLU A 103 19.07 -7.17 8.33
CA GLU A 103 20.37 -6.52 8.49
C GLU A 103 20.59 -5.56 7.33
N VAL A 104 20.84 -4.30 7.66
CA VAL A 104 21.04 -3.23 6.68
C VAL A 104 22.40 -2.60 6.91
N VAL A 105 23.19 -2.49 5.85
CA VAL A 105 24.47 -1.79 5.87
C VAL A 105 24.20 -0.29 5.71
N GLY A 106 24.63 0.51 6.68
CA GLY A 106 24.53 1.97 6.61
C GLY A 106 25.59 2.57 5.67
N GLY A 107 25.43 3.85 5.34
CA GLY A 107 26.42 4.59 4.54
C GLY A 107 27.80 4.73 5.21
N ASP A 108 27.87 4.50 6.51
CA ASP A 108 29.11 4.42 7.30
C ASP A 108 29.74 3.01 7.32
N GLY A 109 29.16 2.04 6.58
CA GLY A 109 29.62 0.65 6.53
C GLY A 109 29.18 -0.21 7.73
N ALA A 110 28.52 0.37 8.74
CA ALA A 110 28.07 -0.38 9.90
C ALA A 110 26.77 -1.15 9.62
N VAL A 111 26.74 -2.42 10.05
CA VAL A 111 25.56 -3.28 9.96
C VAL A 111 24.60 -2.98 11.11
N ARG A 112 23.35 -2.66 10.78
CA ARG A 112 22.28 -2.37 11.75
C ARG A 112 21.15 -3.37 11.63
N LYS A 113 20.61 -3.78 12.76
CA LYS A 113 19.39 -4.61 12.84
C LYS A 113 18.18 -3.69 12.73
N VAL A 114 17.40 -3.86 11.67
CA VAL A 114 16.25 -3.01 11.35
C VAL A 114 14.97 -3.83 11.36
N TYR A 115 13.93 -3.29 11.97
CA TYR A 115 12.58 -3.87 11.98
C TYR A 115 11.68 -2.99 11.11
N PRO A 116 11.44 -3.37 9.84
CA PRO A 116 10.54 -2.64 8.98
C PRO A 116 9.09 -2.93 9.38
N VAL A 117 8.31 -1.89 9.65
CA VAL A 117 6.91 -2.03 10.10
C VAL A 117 6.04 -1.12 9.26
N LEU A 118 4.93 -1.65 8.74
CA LEU A 118 3.95 -0.85 8.04
C LEU A 118 3.36 0.20 9.01
N ALA A 119 3.67 1.47 8.77
CA ALA A 119 3.27 2.58 9.61
C ALA A 119 2.04 3.33 9.05
N CYS A 120 1.94 3.46 7.73
CA CYS A 120 0.86 4.19 7.10
C CYS A 120 0.53 3.64 5.71
N TYR A 121 -0.76 3.74 5.35
CA TYR A 121 -1.26 3.51 4.01
C TYR A 121 -1.90 4.81 3.50
N VAL A 122 -1.29 5.43 2.49
CA VAL A 122 -1.72 6.70 1.90
C VAL A 122 -2.57 6.42 0.66
N ALA A 123 -3.79 6.92 0.68
CA ALA A 123 -4.75 6.79 -0.40
C ALA A 123 -5.70 7.99 -0.41
N ASN A 124 -6.20 8.35 -1.58
CA ASN A 124 -7.37 9.21 -1.81
C ASN A 124 -8.67 8.48 -1.45
N TYR A 125 -9.80 9.21 -1.45
CA TYR A 125 -11.06 8.72 -0.88
C TYR A 125 -11.61 7.42 -1.50
N PRO A 126 -11.67 7.25 -2.84
CA PRO A 126 -12.15 5.99 -3.43
C PRO A 126 -11.29 4.77 -3.01
N GLU A 127 -9.98 4.97 -2.94
CA GLU A 127 -8.98 3.98 -2.59
C GLU A 127 -9.01 3.68 -1.09
N GLN A 128 -9.28 4.68 -0.24
CA GLN A 128 -9.56 4.46 1.18
C GLN A 128 -10.80 3.59 1.35
N CYS A 129 -11.86 3.80 0.56
CA CYS A 129 -13.03 2.92 0.58
C CYS A 129 -12.70 1.50 0.13
N LEU A 130 -11.84 1.33 -0.88
CA LEU A 130 -11.36 0.02 -1.33
C LEU A 130 -10.57 -0.71 -0.23
N VAL A 131 -9.63 -0.03 0.41
CA VAL A 131 -8.76 -0.57 1.46
C VAL A 131 -9.53 -0.90 2.72
N THR A 132 -10.48 -0.05 3.11
CA THR A 132 -11.29 -0.27 4.33
C THR A 132 -12.52 -1.15 4.09
N CYS A 133 -12.75 -1.61 2.86
CA CYS A 133 -13.97 -2.29 2.45
C CYS A 133 -15.24 -1.47 2.75
N SER A 134 -15.14 -0.14 2.77
CA SER A 134 -16.26 0.77 3.00
C SER A 134 -17.07 1.01 1.73
N ARG A 135 -18.35 1.32 1.88
CA ARG A 135 -19.20 1.70 0.75
C ARG A 135 -18.81 3.10 0.26
N TYR A 136 -18.77 3.31 -1.05
CA TYR A 136 -18.60 4.66 -1.60
C TYR A 136 -19.70 5.60 -1.09
N GLY A 137 -19.34 6.82 -0.72
CA GLY A 137 -20.24 7.78 -0.07
C GLY A 137 -20.29 7.66 1.46
N THR A 138 -19.66 6.63 2.05
CA THR A 138 -19.48 6.55 3.51
C THR A 138 -18.10 7.04 3.92
N CYS A 139 -18.00 7.57 5.12
CA CYS A 139 -16.75 8.01 5.70
C CYS A 139 -16.01 6.80 6.29
N PRO A 140 -14.85 6.38 5.74
CA PRO A 140 -14.14 5.18 6.19
C PRO A 140 -13.49 5.33 7.57
N LYS A 141 -13.51 6.54 8.14
CA LYS A 141 -12.89 6.87 9.43
C LYS A 141 -13.90 7.05 10.56
N CYS A 142 -15.14 7.43 10.24
CA CYS A 142 -16.14 7.80 11.22
C CYS A 142 -17.30 6.80 11.22
N LYS A 143 -17.96 6.69 12.38
CA LYS A 143 -19.09 5.75 12.57
C LYS A 143 -20.43 6.32 12.14
N GLN A 144 -20.44 7.48 11.48
CA GLN A 144 -21.68 8.12 11.06
C GLN A 144 -22.30 7.31 9.92
N PRO A 145 -23.58 6.91 10.02
CA PRO A 145 -24.27 6.25 8.92
C PRO A 145 -24.33 7.20 7.71
N PRO A 146 -24.34 6.66 6.48
CA PRO A 146 -24.60 7.49 5.30
C PRO A 146 -25.93 8.23 5.47
N GLU A 147 -25.95 9.53 5.14
CA GLU A 147 -27.21 10.25 4.96
C GLU A 147 -27.98 9.59 3.81
N GLU A 148 -29.27 9.30 4.03
CA GLU A 148 -30.17 8.68 3.04
C GLU A 148 -30.40 9.58 1.81
#